data_AF-A0A4Q2WSD3-F1
#
_entry.id   AF-A0A4Q2WSD3-F1
#
_cell.length_a   1.000
_cell.length_b   1.000
_cell.length_c   1.000
_cell.angle_alpha   90.00
_cell.angle_beta   90.00
_cell.angle_gamma   90.00
#
_symmetry.space_group_name_H-M   'P 1'
#
loop_
_entity.id
_entity.type
_entity.pdbx_description
1 polymer ?
#
loop_
_entity_poly.entity_id
_entity_poly.type
_entity_poly.pdbx_seq_one_letter_code
_entity_poly.pdbx_strand_id
1 'polypeptide(L)'
;MASSNEMQAPFQRGSHPMTTRDRKDPPHRAETGAPVEETAHERASRKAKESAALDEALEETFPTSDPVSPFVPAVRSDSDTGGGTRCAHGACACSVTAGEQWCSEHCRTAAGAHTGSGCGCGHAGCTAGARDAAA
;
A
#
# COMPACT_ATOMS: atom_id res chain seq x y z
N MET A 1 -9.44 -48.83 60.73
CA MET A 1 -9.62 -49.49 59.42
C MET A 1 -10.85 -48.89 58.77
N ALA A 2 -10.77 -48.66 57.45
CA ALA A 2 -11.65 -47.90 56.56
C ALA A 2 -11.39 -46.39 56.52
N SER A 3 -11.35 -45.70 55.39
CA SER A 3 -10.93 -45.98 54.00
C SER A 3 -11.38 -44.76 53.18
N SER A 4 -10.65 -44.47 52.11
CA SER A 4 -11.06 -43.66 50.93
C SER A 4 -11.00 -42.14 51.10
N ASN A 5 -10.10 -41.41 50.45
CA ASN A 5 -9.83 -41.24 49.00
C ASN A 5 -10.81 -40.25 48.32
N GLU A 6 -10.20 -39.30 47.60
CA GLU A 6 -10.74 -38.41 46.54
C GLU A 6 -11.77 -37.35 46.95
N MET A 7 -11.41 -36.08 46.76
CA MET A 7 -11.96 -35.33 45.62
C MET A 7 -11.36 -33.92 45.58
N GLN A 8 -10.32 -33.82 44.75
CA GLN A 8 -10.00 -32.68 43.90
C GLN A 8 -10.98 -31.50 44.03
N ALA A 9 -10.61 -30.49 44.82
CA ALA A 9 -11.31 -29.21 44.77
C ALA A 9 -10.96 -28.56 43.42
N PRO A 10 -11.95 -28.21 42.58
CA PRO A 10 -11.67 -27.54 41.33
C PRO A 10 -11.04 -26.18 41.63
N PHE A 11 -9.94 -25.87 40.94
CA PHE A 11 -9.44 -24.51 40.82
C PHE A 11 -10.63 -23.60 40.51
N GLN A 12 -11.01 -22.78 41.48
CA GLN A 12 -12.05 -21.78 41.31
C GLN A 12 -11.53 -20.81 40.27
N ARG A 13 -11.91 -21.04 39.00
CA ARG A 13 -11.68 -20.15 37.87
C ARG A 13 -12.56 -18.93 38.12
N GLY A 14 -12.06 -18.07 39.01
CA GLY A 14 -12.64 -16.78 39.28
C GLY A 14 -12.80 -16.07 37.95
N SER A 15 -14.05 -15.77 37.62
CA SER A 15 -14.41 -14.88 36.53
C SER A 15 -13.78 -13.53 36.85
N HIS A 16 -12.57 -13.29 36.35
CA HIS A 16 -12.02 -11.95 36.33
C HIS A 16 -12.94 -11.14 35.43
N PRO A 17 -13.57 -10.05 35.92
CA PRO A 17 -14.34 -9.19 35.05
C PRO A 17 -13.40 -8.75 33.92
N MET A 18 -13.87 -8.87 32.67
CA MET A 18 -13.17 -8.37 31.49
C MET A 18 -13.09 -6.84 31.58
N THR A 19 -12.21 -6.31 32.43
CA THR A 19 -11.72 -4.96 32.25
C THR A 19 -10.87 -5.04 30.99
N THR A 20 -11.28 -4.34 29.93
CA THR A 20 -10.62 -4.34 28.61
C THR A 20 -9.26 -3.64 28.63
N ARG A 21 -8.51 -3.74 29.73
CA ARG A 21 -7.17 -3.22 29.91
C ARG A 21 -6.19 -4.39 29.99
N ASP A 22 -5.11 -4.29 29.24
CA ASP A 22 -4.01 -5.23 29.33
C ASP A 22 -3.39 -5.17 30.72
N ARG A 23 -2.87 -6.31 31.22
CA ARG A 23 -2.23 -6.37 32.55
C ARG A 23 -0.99 -5.46 32.63
N LYS A 24 -0.41 -5.06 31.49
CA LYS A 24 0.72 -4.13 31.42
C LYS A 24 0.32 -2.70 31.07
N ASP A 25 -0.98 -2.40 30.92
CA ASP A 25 -1.40 -1.02 30.72
C ASP A 25 -1.16 -0.23 32.01
N PRO A 26 -0.37 0.86 31.96
CA PRO A 26 -0.25 1.76 33.10
C PRO A 26 -1.62 2.36 33.42
N PRO A 27 -1.92 2.64 34.70
CA PRO A 27 -3.20 3.22 35.09
C PRO A 27 -3.44 4.51 34.31
N HIS A 28 -4.62 4.63 33.69
CA HIS A 28 -4.95 5.81 32.90
C HIS A 28 -5.00 7.02 33.85
N ARG A 29 -4.35 8.13 33.48
CA ARG A 29 -4.24 9.35 34.30
C ARG A 29 -5.57 9.88 34.89
N ALA A 30 -6.70 9.53 34.27
CA ALA A 30 -8.04 9.89 34.77
C ALA A 30 -8.43 9.13 36.06
N GLU A 31 -7.78 8.02 36.37
CA GLU A 31 -8.09 7.14 37.51
C GLU A 31 -7.23 7.46 38.75
N THR A 32 -6.10 8.15 38.57
CA THR A 32 -5.15 8.50 39.62
C THR A 32 -5.39 9.87 40.27
N GLY A 33 -6.55 10.48 40.01
CA GLY A 33 -6.93 11.77 40.59
C GLY A 33 -6.60 12.95 39.67
N ALA A 34 -7.55 13.91 39.68
CA ALA A 34 -7.65 15.23 39.05
C ALA A 34 -6.61 15.66 37.98
N PRO A 35 -7.03 16.37 36.91
CA PRO A 35 -6.10 17.11 36.08
C PRO A 35 -5.35 18.07 37.00
N VAL A 36 -4.08 17.78 37.27
CA VAL A 36 -3.19 18.72 37.93
C VAL A 36 -3.09 19.89 36.95
N GLU A 37 -3.65 21.03 37.32
CA GLU A 37 -3.57 22.26 36.54
C GLU A 37 -2.09 22.58 36.35
N GLU A 38 -1.60 22.22 35.17
CA GLU A 38 -0.21 22.42 34.78
C GLU A 38 0.05 23.92 34.70
N THR A 39 1.04 24.39 35.46
CA THR A 39 1.49 25.77 35.37
C THR A 39 2.10 26.05 33.98
N ALA A 40 2.11 27.31 33.56
CA ALA A 40 2.71 27.68 32.26
C ALA A 40 4.19 27.24 32.15
N HIS A 41 4.91 27.21 33.26
CA HIS A 41 6.31 26.78 33.32
C HIS A 41 6.45 25.26 33.14
N GLU A 42 5.61 24.46 33.78
CA GLU A 42 5.61 23.00 33.61
C GLU A 42 5.25 22.61 32.19
N ARG A 43 4.30 23.33 31.56
CA ARG A 43 3.95 23.15 30.16
C ARG A 43 5.12 23.44 29.22
N ALA A 44 5.82 24.55 29.47
CA ALA A 44 7.00 24.92 28.70
C ALA A 44 8.11 23.88 28.88
N SER A 45 8.31 23.38 30.11
CA SER A 45 9.28 22.33 30.41
C SER A 45 8.95 21.02 29.70
N ARG A 46 7.69 20.57 29.73
CA ARG A 46 7.24 19.36 29.02
C ARG A 46 7.43 19.52 27.52
N LYS A 47 7.04 20.66 26.96
CA LYS A 47 7.22 20.94 25.53
C LYS A 47 8.70 20.95 25.14
N ALA A 48 9.58 21.53 25.95
CA ALA A 48 11.02 21.57 25.67
C ALA A 48 11.65 20.16 25.71
N LYS A 49 11.21 19.31 26.63
CA LYS A 49 11.64 17.90 26.69
C LYS A 49 11.12 17.10 25.51
N GLU A 50 9.86 17.31 25.14
CA GLU A 50 9.24 16.66 23.98
C GLU A 50 9.93 17.08 22.68
N SER A 51 10.21 18.38 22.50
CA SER A 51 10.94 18.85 21.32
C SER A 51 12.35 18.26 21.26
N ALA A 52 13.09 18.24 22.38
CA ALA A 52 14.43 17.66 22.41
C ALA A 52 14.40 16.15 22.08
N ALA A 53 13.42 15.41 22.60
CA ALA A 53 13.27 13.99 22.31
C ALA A 53 12.87 13.72 20.86
N LEU A 54 12.06 14.59 20.24
CA LEU A 54 11.70 14.46 18.83
C LEU A 54 12.89 14.77 17.92
N ASP A 55 13.66 15.82 18.22
CA ASP A 55 14.85 16.17 17.46
C ASP A 55 15.90 15.04 17.54
N GLU A 56 16.15 14.49 18.73
CA GLU A 56 17.04 13.33 18.91
C GLU A 56 16.53 12.09 18.15
N ALA A 57 15.22 11.81 18.18
CA ALA A 57 14.63 10.72 17.42
C ALA A 57 14.77 10.90 15.90
N LEU A 58 14.73 12.15 15.39
CA LEU A 58 15.00 12.47 13.98
C LEU A 58 16.48 12.34 13.63
N GLU A 59 17.39 12.65 14.54
CA GLU A 59 18.82 12.45 14.31
C GLU A 59 19.19 10.95 14.28
N GLU A 60 18.52 10.12 15.08
CA GLU A 60 18.74 8.67 15.15
C GLU A 60 17.98 7.88 14.05
N THR A 61 16.78 8.32 13.67
CA THR A 61 15.94 7.65 12.65
C THR A 61 16.38 7.93 11.21
N PHE A 62 17.34 8.84 11.01
CA PHE A 62 17.84 9.19 9.69
C PHE A 62 19.28 8.73 9.43
N PRO A 63 19.49 7.43 9.17
CA PRO A 63 20.67 6.96 8.44
C PRO A 63 20.53 7.09 6.91
N THR A 64 19.31 7.31 6.38
CA THR A 64 19.07 7.52 4.94
C THR A 64 17.92 8.50 4.76
N SER A 65 18.24 9.79 4.69
CA SER A 65 17.46 10.71 3.87
C SER A 65 17.29 10.02 2.51
N ASP A 66 16.05 9.76 2.08
CA ASP A 66 15.72 9.12 0.79
C ASP A 66 16.74 9.58 -0.26
N PRO A 67 17.49 8.66 -0.93
CA PRO A 67 18.54 9.06 -1.85
C PRO A 67 17.98 10.13 -2.77
N VAL A 68 18.75 11.21 -2.95
CA VAL A 68 18.41 12.29 -3.88
C VAL A 68 17.86 11.65 -5.13
N SER A 69 16.57 11.90 -5.40
CA SER A 69 15.84 11.24 -6.46
C SER A 69 16.71 11.33 -7.72
N PRO A 70 17.14 10.19 -8.29
CA PRO A 70 17.98 10.22 -9.47
C PRO A 70 17.25 11.06 -10.51
N PHE A 71 17.98 12.06 -11.04
CA PHE A 71 17.49 13.11 -11.93
C PHE A 71 16.31 12.64 -12.78
N VAL A 72 15.09 13.07 -12.43
CA VAL A 72 13.94 13.01 -13.33
C VAL A 72 13.98 14.31 -14.13
N PRO A 73 14.34 14.27 -15.42
CA PRO A 73 14.38 15.48 -16.22
C PRO A 73 12.99 16.13 -16.23
N ALA A 74 12.92 17.44 -15.98
CA ALA A 74 11.68 18.22 -16.07
C ALA A 74 11.26 18.49 -17.54
N VAL A 75 11.39 17.50 -18.40
CA VAL A 75 10.78 17.48 -19.73
C VAL A 75 9.54 16.62 -19.59
N ARG A 76 8.41 17.11 -20.11
CA ARG A 76 7.07 16.58 -19.82
C ARG A 76 7.02 15.06 -19.94
N SER A 77 6.75 14.38 -18.83
CA SER A 77 6.36 12.98 -18.85
C SER A 77 4.89 12.90 -19.26
N ASP A 78 4.60 13.09 -20.54
CA ASP A 78 3.35 12.66 -21.16
C ASP A 78 3.39 11.15 -21.50
N SER A 79 3.97 10.36 -20.61
CA SER A 79 4.16 8.92 -20.80
C SER A 79 4.03 8.16 -19.49
N ASP A 80 2.97 8.45 -18.73
CA ASP A 80 2.26 7.35 -18.06
C ASP A 80 1.67 6.47 -19.18
N THR A 81 2.47 5.52 -19.63
CA THR A 81 1.94 4.36 -20.34
C THR A 81 2.73 3.20 -19.79
N GLY A 82 2.06 2.37 -18.99
CA GLY A 82 2.43 0.96 -18.85
C GLY A 82 2.50 0.35 -20.25
N GLY A 83 3.63 0.54 -20.92
CA GLY A 83 3.84 0.30 -22.33
C GLY A 83 4.06 -1.18 -22.58
N GLY A 84 2.98 -1.96 -22.50
CA GLY A 84 2.93 -3.21 -23.26
C GLY A 84 3.27 -2.88 -24.71
N THR A 85 4.13 -3.69 -25.33
CA THR A 85 4.42 -3.59 -26.76
C THR A 85 3.07 -3.56 -27.48
N ARG A 86 2.87 -2.67 -28.45
CA ARG A 86 1.60 -2.64 -29.18
C ARG A 86 1.59 -3.75 -30.22
N CYS A 87 0.40 -4.21 -30.60
CA CYS A 87 0.23 -5.12 -31.73
C CYS A 87 0.90 -4.53 -32.98
N ALA A 88 1.66 -5.36 -33.70
CA ALA A 88 2.37 -4.99 -34.94
C ALA A 88 1.41 -4.75 -36.11
N HIS A 89 0.14 -5.16 -35.99
CA HIS A 89 -0.86 -4.88 -36.99
C HIS A 89 -1.20 -3.38 -37.02
N GLY A 90 -0.97 -2.73 -38.16
CA GLY A 90 -1.15 -1.29 -38.34
C GLY A 90 -2.57 -0.75 -38.15
N ALA A 91 -3.61 -1.59 -38.24
CA ALA A 91 -4.99 -1.20 -37.94
C ALA A 91 -5.42 -1.55 -36.49
N CYS A 92 -4.51 -2.10 -35.68
CA CYS A 92 -4.80 -2.59 -34.34
C CYS A 92 -4.20 -1.66 -33.27
N ALA A 93 -5.05 -1.24 -32.33
CA ALA A 93 -4.65 -0.43 -31.17
C ALA A 93 -4.37 -1.28 -29.91
N CYS A 94 -4.54 -2.60 -29.95
CA CYS A 94 -4.36 -3.46 -28.79
C CYS A 94 -2.90 -3.52 -28.31
N SER A 95 -2.73 -3.59 -27.00
CA SER A 95 -1.46 -3.94 -26.35
C SER A 95 -1.25 -5.45 -26.37
N VAL A 96 0.01 -5.87 -26.47
CA VAL A 96 0.44 -7.26 -26.40
C VAL A 96 1.31 -7.48 -25.15
N THR A 97 1.30 -8.71 -24.67
CA THR A 97 2.14 -9.23 -23.59
C THR A 97 3.62 -9.15 -23.99
N ALA A 98 4.49 -9.00 -23.01
CA ALA A 98 5.93 -8.89 -23.25
C ALA A 98 6.47 -10.15 -23.95
N GLY A 99 6.96 -9.99 -25.18
CA GLY A 99 7.53 -11.06 -25.99
C GLY A 99 6.68 -11.50 -27.19
N GLU A 100 5.42 -11.09 -27.27
CA GLU A 100 4.56 -11.34 -28.43
C GLU A 100 4.45 -10.07 -29.28
N GLN A 101 4.37 -10.22 -30.62
CA GLN A 101 4.23 -9.09 -31.54
C GLN A 101 2.77 -8.86 -31.96
N TRP A 102 1.88 -9.81 -31.68
CA TRP A 102 0.50 -9.84 -32.17
C TRP A 102 -0.44 -10.18 -31.02
N CYS A 103 -1.58 -9.49 -30.93
CA CYS A 103 -2.53 -9.73 -29.85
C CYS A 103 -3.39 -10.99 -30.06
N SER A 104 -3.56 -11.42 -31.31
CA SER A 104 -4.29 -12.63 -31.66
C SER A 104 -3.80 -13.19 -33.00
N GLU A 105 -4.08 -14.47 -33.26
CA GLU A 105 -3.74 -15.14 -34.52
C GLU A 105 -4.38 -14.44 -35.74
N HIS A 106 -5.53 -13.80 -35.55
CA HIS A 106 -6.19 -12.99 -36.57
C HIS A 106 -5.30 -11.83 -37.03
N CYS A 107 -4.70 -11.09 -36.09
CA CYS A 107 -3.79 -10.00 -36.43
C CYS A 107 -2.48 -10.49 -37.07
N ARG A 108 -2.02 -11.69 -36.71
CA ARG A 108 -0.81 -12.30 -37.28
C ARG A 108 -0.98 -12.68 -38.75
N THR A 109 -2.16 -13.15 -39.13
CA THR A 109 -2.48 -13.64 -40.48
C THR A 109 -3.09 -12.56 -41.38
N ALA A 110 -3.76 -11.56 -40.79
CA ALA A 110 -4.33 -10.43 -41.52
C ALA A 110 -3.22 -9.46 -41.96
N ALA A 111 -2.67 -9.68 -43.16
CA ALA A 111 -1.70 -8.81 -43.81
C ALA A 111 -2.33 -7.50 -44.35
N GLY A 112 -2.99 -6.73 -43.46
CA GLY A 112 -3.47 -5.38 -43.77
C GLY A 112 -4.82 -5.26 -44.48
N ALA A 113 -5.52 -6.36 -44.77
CA ALA A 113 -6.84 -6.32 -45.38
C ALA A 113 -7.93 -6.74 -44.39
N HIS A 114 -8.64 -5.77 -43.84
CA HIS A 114 -9.94 -6.01 -43.19
C HIS A 114 -11.00 -5.23 -43.96
N THR A 115 -12.09 -5.89 -44.35
CA THR A 115 -13.14 -5.33 -45.21
C THR A 115 -14.23 -4.60 -44.41
N GLY A 116 -13.91 -4.03 -43.24
CA GLY A 116 -14.88 -3.38 -42.35
C GLY A 116 -14.27 -2.35 -41.41
N SER A 117 -15.07 -1.70 -40.57
CA SER A 117 -14.63 -0.60 -39.68
C SER A 117 -13.83 -1.05 -38.44
N GLY A 118 -13.22 -2.23 -38.47
CA GLY A 118 -12.65 -2.87 -37.29
C GLY A 118 -11.55 -3.87 -37.61
N CYS A 119 -10.52 -3.92 -36.78
CA CYS A 119 -9.40 -4.87 -36.87
C CYS A 119 -9.84 -6.35 -36.76
N GLY A 120 -11.05 -6.64 -36.27
CA GLY A 120 -11.56 -8.02 -36.13
C GLY A 120 -10.86 -8.86 -35.06
N CYS A 121 -10.01 -8.23 -34.23
CA CYS A 121 -9.10 -8.91 -33.33
C CYS A 121 -9.78 -9.64 -32.14
N GLY A 122 -11.07 -9.40 -31.91
CA GLY A 122 -11.87 -10.02 -30.85
C GLY A 122 -11.73 -9.38 -29.46
N HIS A 123 -10.86 -8.38 -29.29
CA HIS A 123 -10.65 -7.72 -28.00
C HIS A 123 -11.63 -6.57 -27.75
N ALA A 124 -12.07 -6.45 -26.49
CA ALA A 124 -12.93 -5.35 -26.06
C ALA A 124 -12.24 -4.00 -26.30
N GLY A 125 -12.93 -3.08 -26.97
CA GLY A 125 -12.40 -1.75 -27.28
C GLY A 125 -11.43 -1.69 -28.49
N CYS A 126 -11.25 -2.79 -29.23
CA CYS A 126 -10.47 -2.85 -30.47
C CYS A 126 -11.25 -2.20 -31.63
N THR A 127 -11.43 -0.88 -31.61
CA THR A 127 -11.89 -0.11 -32.78
C THR A 127 -10.70 0.02 -33.74
N ALA A 128 -10.90 -0.19 -35.05
CA ALA A 128 -9.80 -0.08 -36.01
C ALA A 128 -9.14 1.30 -35.87
N GLY A 129 -7.88 1.31 -35.45
CA GLY A 129 -7.10 2.52 -35.32
C GLY A 129 -6.09 2.54 -36.45
N ALA A 130 -6.36 3.36 -37.48
CA ALA A 130 -5.36 3.66 -38.49
C ALA A 130 -4.11 4.20 -37.78
N ARG A 131 -3.00 3.47 -37.83
CA ARG A 131 -1.69 4.05 -37.57
C ARG A 131 -1.42 4.98 -38.75
N ASP A 132 -1.45 6.29 -38.53
CA ASP A 132 -0.97 7.25 -39.50
C ASP A 132 0.42 6.81 -39.97
N ALA A 133 0.53 6.56 -41.27
CA ALA A 133 1.77 6.26 -41.96
C ALA A 133 2.68 7.49 -41.84
N ALA A 134 3.58 7.48 -40.84
CA ALA A 134 4.76 8.32 -40.88
C ALA A 134 5.72 7.72 -41.92
N ALA A 135 5.90 8.47 -43.01
CA ALA A 135 6.67 8.16 -44.20
C ALA A 135 8.15 7.85 -43.94
#